data_AF-A0A398B6U2-F1
#
_entry.id   AF-A0A398B6U2-F1
#
_cell.length_a   1.000
_cell.length_b   1.000
_cell.length_c   1.000
_cell.angle_alpha   90.00
_cell.angle_beta   90.00
_cell.angle_gamma   90.00
#
_symmetry.space_group_name_H-M   'P 1'
#
loop_
_entity.id
_entity.type
_entity.pdbx_description
1 polymer ?
#
loop_
_entity_poly.entity_id
_entity_poly.type
_entity_poly.pdbx_seq_one_letter_code
_entity_poly.pdbx_strand_id
1 'polypeptide(L)'
;MDLKELLGEDLYNQVIEKAGDKKLAVVNDGNWLPKEKFNEKNEEVKDLKAELKQRDEQIGQLKTSVKGNEELEAKIAGLQKTNDDWEVKYKETQLNTAIKLAAKGAKDANDVLAFIKKDGLELQDDGAVKGLDDALKALKESKSYLFEEPGLKGRMPNNDPTPPANQTNLQTEYEKAVSTGNMPLAISIKNRIFQGEE
;
A
#
# COMPACT_ATOMS: atom_id res chain seq x y z
N MET A 1 -5.65 7.83 0.51
CA MET A 1 -7.05 8.33 0.46
C MET A 1 -7.12 9.34 -0.66
N ASP A 2 -8.03 9.21 -1.62
CA ASP A 2 -8.02 10.10 -2.80
C ASP A 2 -8.48 11.52 -2.46
N LEU A 3 -7.85 12.53 -3.09
CA LEU A 3 -8.15 13.95 -2.85
C LEU A 3 -9.65 14.28 -3.07
N LYS A 4 -10.30 13.58 -4.01
CA LYS A 4 -11.73 13.70 -4.31
C LYS A 4 -12.61 13.13 -3.19
N GLU A 5 -12.19 12.04 -2.53
CA GLU A 5 -12.91 11.45 -1.40
C GLU A 5 -12.79 12.31 -0.13
N LEU A 6 -11.64 12.94 0.09
CA LEU A 6 -11.38 13.81 1.24
C LEU A 6 -12.15 15.14 1.17
N LEU A 7 -12.25 15.71 -0.03
CA LEU A 7 -12.85 17.03 -0.23
C LEU A 7 -14.34 16.95 -0.62
N GLY A 8 -14.81 15.80 -1.09
CA GLY A 8 -16.12 15.69 -1.73
C GLY A 8 -16.11 16.27 -3.15
N GLU A 9 -17.08 15.86 -3.98
CA GLU A 9 -17.10 16.14 -5.41
C GLU A 9 -17.20 17.66 -5.72
N ASP A 10 -18.03 18.39 -4.99
CA ASP A 10 -18.24 19.83 -5.18
C ASP A 10 -16.99 20.66 -4.80
N LEU A 11 -16.36 20.35 -3.66
CA LEU A 11 -15.19 21.07 -3.19
C LEU A 11 -13.95 20.71 -4.01
N TYR A 12 -13.82 19.44 -4.43
CA TYR A 12 -12.77 19.00 -5.33
C TYR A 12 -12.79 19.78 -6.65
N ASN A 13 -13.97 19.92 -7.28
CA ASN A 13 -14.10 20.64 -8.54
C ASN A 13 -13.67 22.11 -8.41
N GLN A 14 -14.08 22.82 -7.35
CA GLN A 14 -13.66 24.21 -7.11
C GLN A 14 -12.16 24.33 -6.85
N VAL A 15 -11.57 23.37 -6.15
CA VAL A 15 -10.13 23.36 -5.84
C VAL A 15 -9.31 23.09 -7.09
N ILE A 16 -9.72 22.17 -7.97
CA ILE A 16 -9.07 21.91 -9.26
C ILE A 16 -9.20 23.12 -10.19
N GLU A 17 -10.38 23.74 -10.26
CA GLU A 17 -10.61 24.94 -11.07
C GLU A 17 -9.71 26.12 -10.64
N LYS A 18 -9.52 26.32 -9.33
CA LYS A 18 -8.63 27.36 -8.80
C LYS A 18 -7.14 26.98 -8.85
N ALA A 19 -6.82 25.69 -8.78
CA ALA A 19 -5.43 25.22 -8.85
C ALA A 19 -4.87 25.22 -10.27
N GLY A 20 -5.73 25.13 -11.29
CA GLY A 20 -5.32 25.07 -12.69
C GLY A 20 -4.36 23.90 -12.93
N ASP A 21 -3.20 24.19 -13.54
CA ASP A 21 -2.18 23.19 -13.87
C ASP A 21 -1.34 22.70 -12.65
N LYS A 22 -1.57 23.25 -11.45
CA LYS A 22 -0.77 22.88 -10.27
C LYS A 22 -1.17 21.48 -9.80
N LYS A 23 -0.22 20.54 -9.82
CA LYS A 23 -0.39 19.21 -9.22
C LYS A 23 -0.58 19.34 -7.71
N LEU A 24 -1.77 19.02 -7.24
CA LEU A 24 -2.11 18.96 -5.81
C LEU A 24 -1.86 17.54 -5.29
N ALA A 25 -1.09 17.41 -4.20
CA ALA A 25 -0.81 16.14 -3.55
C ALA A 25 -1.30 16.18 -2.10
N VAL A 26 -1.90 15.08 -1.64
CA VAL A 26 -2.25 14.90 -0.23
C VAL A 26 -0.97 14.61 0.55
N VAL A 27 -0.49 15.59 1.33
CA VAL A 27 0.78 15.50 2.08
C VAL A 27 0.74 14.41 3.17
N ASN A 28 -0.46 14.08 3.67
CA ASN A 28 -0.64 13.13 4.78
C ASN A 28 -0.73 11.65 4.36
N ASP A 29 -0.70 11.33 3.06
CA ASP A 29 -0.86 9.94 2.57
C ASP A 29 0.46 9.14 2.59
N GLY A 30 1.49 9.65 3.29
CA GLY A 30 2.82 9.02 3.42
C GLY A 30 3.66 9.00 2.13
N ASN A 31 3.12 9.50 1.01
CA ASN A 31 3.76 9.46 -0.31
C ASN A 31 4.51 10.76 -0.69
N TRP A 32 4.53 11.76 0.19
CA TRP A 32 5.22 13.04 -0.05
C TRP A 32 6.53 13.11 0.72
N LEU A 33 7.66 13.10 0.01
CA LEU A 33 8.95 13.46 0.57
C LEU A 33 9.18 14.98 0.45
N PRO A 34 9.49 15.68 1.54
CA PRO A 34 9.86 17.09 1.49
C PRO A 34 10.99 17.31 0.48
N LYS A 35 10.90 18.37 -0.34
CA LYS A 35 11.91 18.69 -1.36
C LYS A 35 13.33 18.76 -0.79
N GLU A 36 13.48 19.26 0.44
CA GLU A 36 14.75 19.27 1.16
C GLU A 36 15.28 17.85 1.41
N LYS A 37 14.47 16.93 1.93
CA LYS A 37 14.86 15.52 2.14
C LYS A 37 15.13 14.77 0.84
N PHE A 38 14.38 15.07 -0.21
CA PHE A 38 14.63 14.50 -1.54
C PHE A 38 15.96 15.01 -2.11
N ASN A 39 16.21 16.31 -2.03
CA ASN A 39 17.48 16.91 -2.46
C ASN A 39 18.65 16.36 -1.64
N GLU A 40 18.50 16.26 -0.32
CA GLU A 40 19.50 15.69 0.59
C GLU A 40 19.85 14.25 0.21
N LYS A 41 18.85 13.38 0.04
CA LYS A 41 19.08 12.00 -0.43
C LYS A 41 19.71 11.95 -1.82
N ASN A 42 19.32 12.85 -2.72
CA ASN A 42 19.84 12.84 -4.08
C ASN A 42 21.29 13.31 -4.14
N GLU A 43 21.68 14.26 -3.29
CA GLU A 43 23.08 14.66 -3.07
C GLU A 43 23.86 13.51 -2.41
N GLU A 44 23.31 12.86 -1.38
CA GLU A 44 23.92 11.69 -0.74
C GLU A 44 24.17 10.55 -1.75
N VAL A 45 23.21 10.27 -2.64
CA VAL A 45 23.36 9.25 -3.70
C VAL A 45 24.43 9.64 -4.71
N LYS A 46 24.56 10.93 -5.07
CA LYS A 46 25.63 11.40 -5.95
C LYS A 46 27.00 11.26 -5.30
N ASP A 47 27.11 11.65 -4.03
CA ASP A 47 28.36 11.56 -3.26
C ASP A 47 28.80 10.10 -3.13
N LEU A 48 27.86 9.20 -2.80
CA LEU A 48 28.12 7.76 -2.76
C LEU A 48 28.54 7.19 -4.12
N LYS A 49 27.89 7.61 -5.22
CA LYS A 49 28.30 7.23 -6.58
C LYS A 49 29.70 7.74 -6.93
N ALA A 50 30.08 8.94 -6.47
CA ALA A 50 31.40 9.50 -6.68
C ALA A 50 32.48 8.74 -5.89
N GLU A 51 32.21 8.39 -4.62
CA GLU A 51 33.12 7.63 -3.77
C GLU A 51 33.35 6.21 -4.32
N LEU A 52 32.31 5.57 -4.87
CA LEU A 52 32.44 4.28 -5.56
C LEU A 52 33.37 4.36 -6.77
N LYS A 53 33.19 5.36 -7.65
CA LYS A 53 34.09 5.56 -8.79
C LYS A 53 35.53 5.80 -8.36
N GLN A 54 35.73 6.60 -7.32
CA GLN A 54 37.07 6.89 -6.80
C GLN A 54 37.74 5.61 -6.25
N ARG A 55 36.99 4.75 -5.55
CA ARG A 55 37.50 3.44 -5.09
C ARG A 55 37.88 2.54 -6.27
N ASP A 56 37.05 2.47 -7.30
CA ASP A 56 37.34 1.66 -8.49
C ASP A 56 38.60 2.13 -9.21
N GLU A 57 38.79 3.45 -9.35
CA GLU A 57 40.03 4.02 -9.89
C GLU A 57 41.25 3.67 -9.03
N GLN A 58 41.14 3.77 -7.69
CA GLN A 58 42.22 3.41 -6.77
C GLN A 58 42.57 1.92 -6.85
N ILE A 59 41.58 1.03 -6.99
CA ILE A 59 41.80 -0.41 -7.18
C ILE A 59 42.53 -0.66 -8.51
N GLY A 60 42.13 0.03 -9.58
CA GLY A 60 42.80 -0.04 -10.88
C GLY A 60 44.25 0.42 -10.82
N GLN A 61 44.51 1.55 -10.15
CA GLN A 61 45.86 2.09 -9.94
C GLN A 61 46.71 1.14 -9.10
N LEU A 62 46.20 0.65 -7.96
CA LEU A 62 46.88 -0.36 -7.15
C LEU A 62 47.23 -1.57 -8.01
N LYS A 63 46.28 -2.14 -8.74
CA LYS A 63 46.51 -3.32 -9.60
C LYS A 63 47.64 -3.10 -10.61
N THR A 64 47.78 -1.88 -11.10
CA THR A 64 48.85 -1.51 -12.03
C THR A 64 50.18 -1.31 -11.31
N SER A 65 50.18 -0.69 -10.13
CA SER A 65 51.36 -0.46 -9.28
C SER A 65 51.91 -1.73 -8.64
N VAL A 66 51.10 -2.78 -8.49
CA VAL A 66 51.54 -4.04 -7.86
C VAL A 66 51.77 -5.20 -8.82
N LYS A 67 51.79 -4.93 -10.12
CA LYS A 67 52.20 -5.90 -11.15
C LYS A 67 53.57 -6.49 -10.82
N GLY A 68 53.65 -7.81 -10.67
CA GLY A 68 54.89 -8.54 -10.35
C GLY A 68 55.12 -8.87 -8.88
N ASN A 69 54.19 -8.53 -7.97
CA ASN A 69 54.19 -9.03 -6.61
C ASN A 69 52.93 -9.90 -6.39
N GLU A 70 53.11 -11.21 -6.50
CA GLU A 70 52.06 -12.25 -6.51
C GLU A 70 51.12 -12.13 -5.30
N GLU A 71 51.64 -11.77 -4.13
CA GLU A 71 50.85 -11.66 -2.89
C GLU A 71 49.87 -10.49 -2.94
N LEU A 72 50.27 -9.38 -3.57
CA LEU A 72 49.43 -8.21 -3.74
C LEU A 72 48.48 -8.34 -4.93
N GLU A 73 48.88 -9.01 -6.02
CA GLU A 73 47.97 -9.38 -7.11
C GLU A 73 46.84 -10.30 -6.61
N ALA A 74 47.16 -11.29 -5.76
CA ALA A 74 46.18 -12.17 -5.13
C ALA A 74 45.20 -11.38 -4.24
N LYS A 75 45.71 -10.40 -3.46
CA LYS A 75 44.88 -9.56 -2.60
C LYS A 75 43.94 -8.66 -3.41
N ILE A 76 44.39 -8.15 -4.54
CA ILE A 76 43.58 -7.33 -5.45
C ILE A 76 42.52 -8.17 -6.15
N ALA A 77 42.85 -9.37 -6.61
CA ALA A 77 41.86 -10.31 -7.15
C ALA A 77 40.79 -10.65 -6.10
N GLY A 78 41.19 -10.85 -4.83
CA GLY A 78 40.26 -11.07 -3.72
C GLY A 78 39.36 -9.85 -3.45
N LEU A 79 39.91 -8.64 -3.48
CA LEU A 79 39.14 -7.40 -3.32
C LEU A 79 38.16 -7.19 -4.48
N GLN A 80 38.57 -7.46 -5.73
CA GLN A 80 37.69 -7.37 -6.89
C GLN A 80 36.51 -8.34 -6.77
N LYS A 81 36.78 -9.61 -6.45
CA LYS A 81 35.72 -10.60 -6.24
C LYS A 81 34.76 -10.20 -5.12
N THR A 82 35.31 -9.65 -4.02
CA THR A 82 34.49 -9.16 -2.91
C THR A 82 33.61 -7.99 -3.36
N ASN A 83 34.13 -7.08 -4.18
CA ASN A 83 33.38 -5.96 -4.72
C ASN A 83 32.25 -6.42 -5.64
N ASP A 84 32.52 -7.37 -6.53
CA ASP A 84 31.51 -7.98 -7.41
C ASP A 84 30.40 -8.68 -6.59
N ASP A 85 30.77 -9.44 -5.56
CA ASP A 85 29.82 -10.10 -4.65
C ASP A 85 28.95 -9.07 -3.90
N TRP A 86 29.54 -7.94 -3.49
CA TRP A 86 28.81 -6.84 -2.86
C TRP A 86 27.85 -6.16 -3.84
N GLU A 87 28.25 -5.95 -5.09
CA GLU A 87 27.39 -5.35 -6.12
C GLU A 87 26.17 -6.24 -6.41
N VAL A 88 26.37 -7.55 -6.51
CA VAL A 88 25.28 -8.52 -6.68
C VAL A 88 24.33 -8.49 -5.49
N LYS A 89 24.86 -8.58 -4.26
CA LYS A 89 24.04 -8.50 -3.03
C LYS A 89 23.31 -7.17 -2.90
N TYR A 90 23.94 -6.07 -3.31
CA TYR A 90 23.34 -4.75 -3.29
C TYR A 90 22.15 -4.67 -4.24
N LYS A 91 22.33 -5.09 -5.50
CA LYS A 91 21.24 -5.16 -6.49
C LYS A 91 20.12 -6.06 -6.04
N GLU A 92 20.44 -7.23 -5.49
CA GLU A 92 19.45 -8.17 -4.95
C GLU A 92 18.69 -7.57 -3.76
N THR A 93 19.38 -6.90 -2.84
CA THR A 93 18.76 -6.25 -1.67
C THR A 93 17.85 -5.10 -2.10
N GLN A 94 18.28 -4.28 -3.07
CA GLN A 94 17.45 -3.22 -3.63
C GLN A 94 16.19 -3.79 -4.30
N LEU A 95 16.34 -4.81 -5.14
CA LEU A 95 15.21 -5.48 -5.78
C LEU A 95 14.24 -6.07 -4.74
N ASN A 96 14.75 -6.80 -3.75
CA ASN A 96 13.95 -7.40 -2.70
C ASN A 96 13.21 -6.33 -1.86
N THR A 97 13.87 -5.20 -1.59
CA THR A 97 13.27 -4.06 -0.87
C THR A 97 12.16 -3.42 -1.70
N ALA A 98 12.39 -3.19 -2.98
CA ALA A 98 11.41 -2.62 -3.88
C ALA A 98 10.17 -3.53 -4.01
N ILE A 99 10.37 -4.85 -4.14
CA ILE A 99 9.28 -5.84 -4.14
C ILE A 99 8.47 -5.75 -2.85
N LYS A 100 9.13 -5.73 -1.68
CA LYS A 100 8.44 -5.63 -0.39
C LYS A 100 7.66 -4.33 -0.23
N LEU A 101 8.20 -3.21 -0.71
CA LEU A 101 7.53 -1.90 -0.68
C LEU A 101 6.32 -1.85 -1.63
N ALA A 102 6.41 -2.50 -2.78
CA ALA A 102 5.35 -2.57 -3.78
C ALA A 102 4.25 -3.58 -3.41
N ALA A 103 4.54 -4.56 -2.54
CA ALA A 103 3.60 -5.56 -2.03
C ALA A 103 2.55 -4.99 -1.04
N LYS A 104 1.99 -3.81 -1.33
CA LYS A 104 0.93 -3.19 -0.53
C LYS A 104 -0.33 -4.06 -0.57
N GLY A 105 -0.86 -4.41 0.60
CA GLY A 105 -2.00 -5.32 0.73
C GLY A 105 -1.63 -6.80 0.60
N ALA A 106 -0.34 -7.16 0.69
CA ALA A 106 0.06 -8.54 0.97
C ALA A 106 -0.11 -8.85 2.46
N LYS A 107 -0.47 -10.10 2.79
CA LYS A 107 -0.51 -10.58 4.18
C LYS A 107 0.89 -10.66 4.79
N ASP A 108 1.85 -11.15 4.01
CA ASP A 108 3.28 -11.10 4.33
C ASP A 108 4.07 -10.73 3.06
N ALA A 109 4.87 -9.68 3.16
CA ALA A 109 5.73 -9.24 2.07
C ALA A 109 6.87 -10.23 1.74
N ASN A 110 7.27 -11.09 2.69
CA ASN A 110 8.24 -12.15 2.46
C ASN A 110 7.66 -13.29 1.60
N ASP A 111 6.38 -13.61 1.77
CA ASP A 111 5.72 -14.61 0.94
C ASP A 111 5.61 -14.12 -0.51
N VAL A 112 5.25 -12.85 -0.70
CA VAL A 112 5.28 -12.22 -2.03
C VAL A 112 6.68 -12.30 -2.63
N LEU A 113 7.71 -11.99 -1.86
CA LEU A 113 9.10 -12.08 -2.32
C LEU A 113 9.50 -13.52 -2.73
N ALA A 114 9.00 -14.53 -2.04
CA ALA A 114 9.29 -15.93 -2.32
C ALA A 114 8.60 -16.44 -3.60
N PHE A 115 7.41 -15.93 -3.92
CA PHE A 115 6.60 -16.41 -5.04
C PHE A 115 6.61 -15.51 -6.28
N ILE A 116 7.14 -14.29 -6.19
CA ILE A 116 7.19 -13.38 -7.33
C ILE A 116 8.22 -13.85 -8.36
N LYS A 117 7.82 -13.82 -9.64
CA LYS A 117 8.75 -14.06 -10.74
C LYS A 117 9.65 -12.84 -10.89
N LYS A 118 10.96 -13.05 -10.70
CA LYS A 118 11.97 -12.01 -10.87
C LYS A 118 12.44 -11.88 -12.33
N ASP A 119 12.05 -12.81 -13.19
CA ASP A 119 12.39 -12.81 -14.61
C ASP A 119 11.83 -11.57 -15.32
N GLY A 120 12.72 -10.73 -15.85
CA GLY A 120 12.35 -9.49 -16.54
C GLY A 120 12.17 -8.27 -15.63
N LEU A 121 12.48 -8.38 -14.34
CA LEU A 121 12.53 -7.21 -13.45
C LEU A 121 13.83 -6.44 -13.67
N GLU A 122 13.72 -5.19 -14.09
CA GLU A 122 14.87 -4.29 -14.29
C GLU A 122 14.90 -3.23 -13.20
N LEU A 123 15.98 -3.21 -12.43
CA LEU A 123 16.24 -2.19 -11.42
C LEU A 123 16.71 -0.89 -12.13
N GLN A 124 15.95 0.18 -11.94
CA GLN A 124 16.24 1.50 -12.50
C GLN A 124 17.13 2.33 -11.54
N ASP A 125 17.80 3.35 -12.09
CA ASP A 125 18.70 4.24 -11.35
C ASP A 125 18.03 5.00 -10.19
N ASP A 126 16.71 5.17 -10.24
CA ASP A 126 15.89 5.82 -9.21
C ASP A 126 15.43 4.85 -8.10
N GLY A 127 15.80 3.56 -8.19
CA GLY A 127 15.38 2.51 -7.27
C GLY A 127 14.01 1.90 -7.59
N ALA A 128 13.35 2.32 -8.66
CA ALA A 128 12.14 1.66 -9.16
C ALA A 128 12.50 0.35 -9.88
N VAL A 129 11.56 -0.59 -9.92
CA VAL A 129 11.73 -1.85 -10.64
C VAL A 129 10.70 -1.92 -11.75
N LYS A 130 11.17 -1.87 -12.99
CA LYS A 130 10.32 -1.99 -14.18
C LYS A 130 9.76 -3.40 -14.27
N GLY A 131 8.48 -3.53 -14.63
CA GLY A 131 7.78 -4.81 -14.72
C GLY A 131 7.30 -5.38 -13.38
N LEU A 132 7.60 -4.71 -12.26
CA LEU A 132 7.20 -5.17 -10.92
C LEU A 132 5.68 -5.14 -10.73
N ASP A 133 5.00 -4.10 -11.23
CA ASP A 133 3.54 -3.98 -11.12
C ASP A 133 2.82 -5.12 -11.86
N ASP A 134 3.30 -5.47 -13.05
CA ASP A 134 2.72 -6.55 -13.84
C ASP A 134 2.99 -7.92 -13.19
N ALA A 135 4.20 -8.12 -12.66
CA ALA A 135 4.55 -9.32 -11.90
C ALA A 135 3.67 -9.47 -10.64
N LEU A 136 3.41 -8.38 -9.92
CA LEU A 136 2.54 -8.38 -8.74
C LEU A 136 1.07 -8.64 -9.09
N LYS A 137 0.56 -8.08 -10.18
CA LYS A 137 -0.80 -8.38 -10.67
C LYS A 137 -0.95 -9.85 -11.04
N ALA A 138 -0.02 -10.40 -11.81
CA ALA A 138 -0.02 -11.82 -12.17
C ALA A 138 0.09 -12.74 -10.93
N LEU A 139 0.87 -12.33 -9.93
CA LEU A 139 0.95 -13.03 -8.66
C LEU A 139 -0.37 -12.96 -7.89
N LYS A 140 -1.06 -11.81 -7.88
CA LYS A 140 -2.36 -11.64 -7.23
C LYS A 140 -3.47 -12.46 -7.89
N GLU A 141 -3.44 -12.60 -9.21
CA GLU A 141 -4.37 -13.45 -9.96
C GLU A 141 -4.12 -14.94 -9.71
N SER A 142 -2.86 -15.36 -9.69
CA SER A 142 -2.49 -16.77 -9.50
C SER A 142 -2.52 -17.23 -8.03
N LYS A 143 -2.28 -16.32 -7.09
CA LYS A 143 -2.13 -16.59 -5.66
C LYS A 143 -2.81 -15.50 -4.82
N SER A 144 -4.11 -15.31 -5.05
CA SER A 144 -4.93 -14.32 -4.33
C SER A 144 -4.86 -14.45 -2.80
N TYR A 145 -4.68 -15.67 -2.27
CA TYR A 145 -4.56 -15.96 -0.84
C TYR A 145 -3.38 -15.27 -0.13
N LEU A 146 -2.34 -14.86 -0.88
CA LEU A 146 -1.18 -14.11 -0.37
C LEU A 146 -1.52 -12.65 -0.07
N PHE A 147 -2.62 -12.15 -0.61
CA PHE A 147 -3.05 -10.77 -0.49
C PHE A 147 -4.25 -10.66 0.43
N GLU A 148 -4.36 -9.53 1.12
CA GLU A 148 -5.54 -9.18 1.87
C GLU A 148 -6.72 -9.06 0.91
N GLU A 149 -7.83 -9.71 1.25
CA GLU A 149 -9.09 -9.44 0.58
C GLU A 149 -9.51 -8.01 0.91
N PRO A 150 -10.10 -7.25 -0.05
CA PRO A 150 -10.70 -5.97 0.28
C PRO A 150 -11.70 -6.22 1.40
N GLY A 151 -11.40 -5.69 2.59
CA GLY A 151 -12.08 -6.05 3.82
C GLY A 151 -13.59 -6.04 3.63
N LEU A 152 -14.26 -7.11 4.09
CA LEU A 152 -15.70 -7.11 4.23
C LEU A 152 -16.08 -5.88 5.05
N LYS A 153 -16.65 -4.86 4.39
CA LYS A 153 -17.21 -3.72 5.10
C LYS A 153 -18.34 -4.28 5.97
N GLY A 154 -18.07 -4.42 7.27
CA GLY A 154 -19.13 -4.67 8.23
C GLY A 154 -20.20 -3.59 8.03
N ARG A 155 -21.48 -3.97 8.01
CA ARG A 155 -22.55 -2.97 8.05
C ARG A 155 -22.30 -2.10 9.29
N MET A 156 -22.15 -0.79 9.08
CA MET A 156 -22.13 0.15 10.19
C MET A 156 -23.42 -0.08 11.00
N PRO A 157 -23.37 -0.18 12.34
CA PRO A 157 -24.59 -0.13 13.13
C PRO A 157 -25.34 1.17 12.78
N ASN A 158 -26.65 1.06 12.55
CA ASN A 158 -27.50 2.21 12.25
C ASN A 158 -27.34 3.25 13.38
N ASN A 159 -26.66 4.36 13.08
CA ASN A 159 -26.60 5.55 13.94
C ASN A 159 -27.67 6.58 13.57
N ASP A 160 -28.65 6.20 12.74
CA ASP A 160 -29.83 7.02 12.52
C ASP A 160 -30.71 7.01 13.77
N PRO A 161 -31.07 8.18 14.34
CA PRO A 161 -32.04 8.26 15.43
C PRO A 161 -33.47 7.95 14.95
N THR A 162 -33.65 7.70 13.66
CA THR A 162 -34.91 7.20 13.11
C THR A 162 -34.95 5.67 13.27
N PRO A 163 -35.90 5.12 14.05
CA PRO A 163 -36.03 3.69 14.21
C PRO A 163 -36.27 3.04 12.84
N PRO A 164 -35.74 1.82 12.61
CA PRO A 164 -35.98 1.12 11.36
C PRO A 164 -37.48 1.02 11.13
N ALA A 165 -37.93 1.45 9.96
CA ALA A 165 -39.31 1.37 9.52
C ALA A 165 -39.70 -0.09 9.25
N ASN A 166 -39.77 -0.90 10.32
CA ASN A 166 -40.52 -2.17 10.39
C ASN A 166 -40.39 -2.85 11.77
N GLN A 167 -40.60 -2.09 12.84
CA GLN A 167 -41.14 -2.67 14.07
C GLN A 167 -42.46 -1.97 14.35
N THR A 168 -43.52 -2.51 13.76
CA THR A 168 -44.90 -2.13 14.07
C THR A 168 -45.09 -2.36 15.56
N ASN A 169 -45.08 -1.29 16.36
CA ASN A 169 -45.33 -1.40 17.78
C ASN A 169 -46.80 -1.75 17.96
N LEU A 170 -47.09 -3.05 18.01
CA LEU A 170 -48.44 -3.62 18.16
C LEU A 170 -49.14 -3.06 19.42
N GLN A 171 -48.37 -2.64 20.43
CA GLN A 171 -48.89 -1.97 21.61
C GLN A 171 -49.51 -0.61 21.27
N THR A 172 -48.86 0.18 20.41
CA THR A 172 -49.35 1.48 19.95
C THR A 172 -50.59 1.33 19.04
N GLU A 173 -50.64 0.29 18.21
CA GLU A 173 -51.83 -0.01 17.41
C GLU A 173 -53.02 -0.48 18.25
N TYR A 174 -52.76 -1.26 19.31
CA TYR A 174 -53.78 -1.66 20.28
C TYR A 174 -54.39 -0.43 20.99
N GLU A 175 -53.56 0.47 21.50
CA GLU A 175 -54.01 1.68 22.18
C GLU A 175 -54.83 2.60 21.26
N LYS A 176 -54.44 2.70 19.98
CA LYS A 176 -55.19 3.45 18.98
C LYS A 176 -56.52 2.78 18.61
N ALA A 177 -56.57 1.45 18.52
CA ALA A 177 -57.82 0.73 18.28
C ALA A 177 -58.80 0.86 19.46
N VAL A 178 -58.29 0.88 20.70
CA VAL A 178 -59.09 1.15 21.90
C VAL A 178 -59.61 2.59 21.91
N SER A 179 -58.75 3.58 21.62
CA SER A 179 -59.15 4.99 21.64
C SER A 179 -60.14 5.38 20.53
N THR A 180 -60.13 4.65 19.41
CA THR A 180 -61.07 4.82 18.30
C THR A 180 -62.33 3.96 18.42
N GLY A 181 -62.46 3.16 19.48
CA GLY A 181 -63.62 2.30 19.74
C GLY A 181 -63.71 1.06 18.85
N ASN A 182 -62.65 0.74 18.09
CA ASN A 182 -62.61 -0.42 17.21
C ASN A 182 -62.17 -1.69 17.98
N MET A 183 -63.08 -2.19 18.81
CA MET A 183 -62.84 -3.35 19.69
C MET A 183 -62.46 -4.65 18.94
N PRO A 184 -63.03 -4.99 17.77
CA PRO A 184 -62.60 -6.17 17.02
C PRO A 184 -61.11 -6.12 16.62
N LEU A 185 -60.66 -4.96 16.17
CA LEU A 185 -59.25 -4.74 15.81
C LEU A 185 -58.36 -4.83 17.05
N ALA A 186 -58.75 -4.20 18.16
CA ALA A 186 -58.02 -4.24 19.42
C ALA A 186 -57.85 -5.67 19.95
N ILE A 187 -58.89 -6.50 19.89
CA ILE A 187 -58.83 -7.91 20.31
C ILE A 187 -57.87 -8.70 19.40
N SER A 188 -57.92 -8.49 18.09
CA SER A 188 -57.03 -9.18 17.13
C SER A 188 -55.55 -8.85 17.33
N ILE A 189 -55.26 -7.61 17.72
CA ILE A 189 -53.90 -7.13 17.99
C ILE A 189 -53.43 -7.69 19.34
N LYS A 190 -54.29 -7.69 20.37
CA LYS A 190 -53.99 -8.26 21.67
C LYS A 190 -53.69 -9.76 21.59
N ASN A 191 -54.46 -10.52 20.82
CA ASN A 191 -54.18 -11.95 20.61
C ASN A 191 -52.83 -12.19 19.92
N ARG A 192 -52.46 -11.36 18.93
CA ARG A 192 -51.13 -11.41 18.29
C ARG A 192 -49.99 -11.04 19.26
N ILE A 193 -50.22 -10.10 20.18
CA ILE A 193 -49.24 -9.74 21.22
C ILE A 193 -49.05 -10.90 22.21
N PHE A 194 -50.11 -11.60 22.58
CA PHE A 194 -50.06 -12.68 23.58
C PHE A 194 -49.66 -14.05 23.02
N GLN A 195 -49.76 -14.29 21.72
CA GLN A 195 -49.39 -15.56 21.07
C GLN A 195 -47.97 -15.55 20.48
N GLY A 196 -47.06 -14.71 20.97
CA GLY A 196 -45.66 -14.75 20.58
C GLY A 196 -44.97 -16.02 21.06
N GLU A 197 -44.99 -17.07 20.24
CA GLU A 197 -44.00 -18.16 20.04
C GLU A 197 -44.71 -19.46 19.62
N GLU A 198 -44.77 -19.69 18.31
CA GLU A 198 -44.45 -20.97 17.67
C GLU A 198 -43.88 -20.70 16.27
#